data_AF-A0A424RID9-F1
#
_entry.id   AF-A0A424RID9-F1
#
_cell.length_a   1.000
_cell.length_b   1.000
_cell.length_c   1.000
_cell.angle_alpha   90.00
_cell.angle_beta   90.00
_cell.angle_gamma   90.00
#
_symmetry.space_group_name_H-M   'P 1'
#
loop_
_entity.id
_entity.type
_entity.pdbx_description
1 polymer ?
#
loop_
_entity_poly.entity_id
_entity_poly.type
_entity_poly.pdbx_seq_one_letter_code
_entity_poly.pdbx_strand_id
1 'polypeptide(L)'
;MTVIQAKADEELNKQQQIAPRRRLQDVMDLAHRLLAEHELQNWRISFDHARRRAGLCNFSTKTISLSRHYAREATFEHIKDTILHEIAHALVGPSHGHNAVWRRKAREIGCSAMRCHNLTFTKARWIMTCPNGCFAVERYRRKSGLICSSCKNNVEFVPARDNA
;
A
#
# COMPACT_ATOMS: atom_id res chain seq x y z
N MET A 1 -24.11 -1.36 -30.51
CA MET A 1 -23.56 -2.45 -29.67
C MET A 1 -24.60 -3.55 -29.60
N THR A 2 -24.25 -4.79 -29.95
CA THR A 2 -25.19 -5.91 -29.98
C THR A 2 -25.43 -6.47 -28.58
N VAL A 3 -26.59 -7.07 -28.35
CA VAL A 3 -26.97 -7.71 -27.06
C VAL A 3 -25.95 -8.79 -26.62
N ILE A 4 -25.28 -9.42 -27.60
CA ILE A 4 -24.23 -10.42 -27.35
C ILE A 4 -22.99 -9.78 -26.72
N GLN A 5 -22.57 -8.60 -27.20
CA GLN A 5 -21.40 -7.89 -26.68
C GLN A 5 -21.63 -7.42 -25.23
N ALA A 6 -22.81 -6.87 -24.93
CA ALA A 6 -23.14 -6.39 -23.59
C ALA A 6 -23.16 -7.51 -22.53
N LYS A 7 -23.61 -8.72 -22.89
CA LYS A 7 -23.59 -9.89 -22.00
C LYS A 7 -22.16 -10.37 -21.70
N ALA A 8 -21.26 -10.34 -22.69
CA ALA A 8 -19.86 -10.72 -22.50
C ALA A 8 -19.12 -9.72 -21.59
N ASP A 9 -19.37 -8.42 -21.76
CA ASP A 9 -18.78 -7.36 -20.94
C ASP A 9 -19.25 -7.44 -19.47
N GLU A 10 -20.52 -7.77 -19.23
CA GLU A 10 -21.07 -7.96 -17.87
C GLU A 10 -20.42 -9.16 -17.16
N GLU A 11 -20.22 -10.28 -17.88
CA GLU A 11 -19.62 -11.49 -17.33
C GLU A 11 -18.13 -11.30 -17.01
N LEU A 12 -17.40 -10.59 -17.89
CA LEU A 12 -16.00 -10.21 -17.66
C LEU A 12 -15.86 -9.31 -16.42
N ASN A 13 -16.76 -8.34 -16.24
CA ASN A 13 -16.76 -7.47 -15.06
C ASN A 13 -17.06 -8.25 -13.77
N LYS A 14 -17.98 -9.22 -13.79
CA LYS A 14 -18.23 -10.12 -12.64
C LYS A 14 -16.99 -10.94 -12.30
N GLN A 15 -16.33 -11.54 -13.29
CA GLN A 15 -15.10 -12.30 -13.08
C GLN A 15 -13.97 -11.42 -12.53
N GLN A 16 -13.81 -10.20 -13.07
CA GLN A 16 -12.87 -9.20 -12.58
C GLN A 16 -13.23 -8.61 -11.22
N GLN A 17 -14.45 -8.76 -10.70
CA GLN A 17 -14.78 -8.39 -9.31
C GLN A 17 -14.59 -9.57 -8.34
N ILE A 18 -14.88 -10.78 -8.80
CA ILE A 18 -14.68 -12.02 -8.04
C ILE A 18 -13.19 -12.28 -7.83
N ALA A 19 -12.34 -12.10 -8.84
CA ALA A 19 -10.90 -12.36 -8.73
C ALA A 19 -10.17 -11.46 -7.70
N PRO A 20 -10.36 -10.13 -7.65
CA PRO A 20 -9.81 -9.26 -6.61
C PRO A 20 -10.37 -9.58 -5.23
N ARG A 21 -11.65 -9.97 -5.13
CA ARG A 21 -12.23 -10.39 -3.85
C ARG A 21 -11.56 -11.66 -3.35
N ARG A 22 -11.37 -12.67 -4.21
CA ARG A 22 -10.63 -13.90 -3.89
C ARG A 22 -9.19 -13.58 -3.51
N ARG A 23 -8.47 -12.81 -4.32
CA ARG A 23 -7.10 -12.35 -4.00
C ARG A 23 -7.02 -11.71 -2.62
N LEU A 24 -7.94 -10.80 -2.27
CA LEU A 24 -7.92 -10.17 -0.96
C LEU A 24 -8.25 -11.14 0.18
N GLN A 25 -9.12 -12.12 -0.05
CA GLN A 25 -9.36 -13.19 0.91
C GLN A 25 -8.10 -14.05 1.11
N ASP A 26 -7.45 -14.48 0.02
CA ASP A 26 -6.22 -15.25 0.06
C ASP A 26 -5.10 -14.53 0.82
N VAL A 27 -5.01 -13.20 0.66
CA VAL A 27 -4.09 -12.35 1.42
C VAL A 27 -4.41 -12.31 2.91
N MET A 28 -5.70 -12.22 3.27
CA MET A 28 -6.13 -12.28 4.67
C MET A 28 -5.86 -13.65 5.30
N ASP A 29 -6.10 -14.72 4.55
CA ASP A 29 -5.84 -16.10 5.00
C ASP A 29 -4.34 -16.34 5.19
N LEU A 30 -3.51 -15.83 4.27
CA LEU A 30 -2.05 -15.80 4.43
C LEU A 30 -1.65 -15.05 5.69
N ALA A 31 -2.18 -13.85 5.91
CA ALA A 31 -1.82 -13.04 7.06
C ALA A 31 -2.23 -13.71 8.39
N HIS A 32 -3.46 -14.24 8.49
CA HIS A 32 -3.89 -14.97 9.69
C HIS A 32 -2.98 -16.16 10.02
N ARG A 33 -2.60 -16.94 9.01
CA ARG A 33 -1.69 -18.07 9.20
C ARG A 33 -0.34 -17.63 9.73
N LEU A 34 0.26 -16.59 9.13
CA LEU A 34 1.55 -16.05 9.57
C LEU A 34 1.47 -15.46 10.99
N LEU A 35 0.40 -14.76 11.34
CA LEU A 35 0.19 -14.28 12.71
C LEU A 35 0.13 -15.45 13.70
N ALA A 36 -0.55 -16.54 13.35
CA ALA A 36 -0.64 -17.73 14.19
C ALA A 36 0.72 -18.45 14.32
N GLU A 37 1.46 -18.62 13.22
CA GLU A 37 2.81 -19.21 13.18
C GLU A 37 3.81 -18.45 14.06
N HIS A 38 3.60 -17.16 14.27
CA HIS A 38 4.46 -16.30 15.07
C HIS A 38 3.88 -15.92 16.44
N GLU A 39 2.88 -16.67 16.92
CA GLU A 39 2.30 -16.51 18.27
C GLU A 39 1.72 -15.10 18.53
N LEU A 40 1.17 -14.47 17.49
CA LEU A 40 0.52 -13.15 17.56
C LEU A 40 -1.01 -13.27 17.57
N GLN A 41 -1.58 -14.23 18.29
CA GLN A 41 -3.04 -14.48 18.28
C GLN A 41 -3.85 -13.31 18.87
N ASN A 42 -3.23 -12.46 19.70
CA ASN A 42 -3.85 -11.25 20.25
C ASN A 42 -3.68 -10.01 19.36
N TRP A 43 -3.07 -10.15 18.18
CA TRP A 43 -2.99 -9.10 17.16
C TRP A 43 -4.08 -9.26 16.11
N ARG A 44 -4.53 -8.13 15.58
CA ARG A 44 -5.51 -8.08 14.49
C ARG A 44 -4.80 -7.85 13.18
N ILE A 45 -5.34 -8.40 12.09
CA ILE A 45 -4.97 -8.04 10.73
C ILE A 45 -6.16 -7.33 10.05
N SER A 46 -5.89 -6.27 9.29
CA SER A 46 -6.91 -5.57 8.51
C SER A 46 -6.37 -4.95 7.23
N PHE A 47 -7.28 -4.51 6.36
CA PHE A 47 -6.92 -3.63 5.24
C PHE A 47 -7.16 -2.17 5.60
N ASP A 48 -6.26 -1.30 5.13
CA ASP A 48 -6.43 0.15 5.12
C ASP A 48 -6.46 0.71 3.68
N HIS A 49 -6.60 2.04 3.56
CA HIS A 49 -6.64 2.75 2.28
C HIS A 49 -5.37 3.58 2.01
N ALA A 50 -4.22 3.18 2.56
CA ALA A 50 -2.96 3.84 2.29
C ALA A 50 -2.62 3.75 0.80
N ARG A 51 -2.20 4.88 0.20
CA ARG A 51 -1.90 4.97 -1.22
C ARG A 51 -0.42 4.78 -1.58
N ARG A 52 0.45 4.81 -0.57
CA ARG A 52 1.91 4.73 -0.73
C ARG A 52 2.58 3.68 0.15
N ARG A 53 2.06 3.48 1.36
CA ARG A 53 2.58 2.53 2.33
C ARG A 53 1.94 1.17 2.10
N ALA A 54 2.74 0.11 2.04
CA ALA A 54 2.27 -1.25 1.85
C ALA A 54 1.71 -1.87 3.14
N GLY A 55 2.44 -1.79 4.26
CA GLY A 55 2.08 -2.36 5.57
C GLY A 55 2.21 -1.36 6.73
N LEU A 56 1.62 -1.65 7.88
CA LEU A 56 1.83 -0.91 9.13
C LEU A 56 1.61 -1.81 10.34
N CYS A 57 2.52 -1.74 11.29
CA CYS A 57 2.35 -2.25 12.64
C CYS A 57 1.92 -1.12 13.59
N ASN A 58 0.75 -1.26 14.22
CA ASN A 58 0.23 -0.37 15.25
C ASN A 58 0.20 -1.08 16.61
N PHE A 59 1.14 -0.70 17.49
CA PHE A 59 1.27 -1.26 18.83
C PHE A 59 0.12 -0.92 19.77
N SER A 60 -0.46 0.30 19.66
CA SER A 60 -1.52 0.76 20.56
C SER A 60 -2.78 -0.08 20.41
N THR A 61 -3.15 -0.42 19.18
CA THR A 61 -4.33 -1.24 18.89
C THR A 61 -4.00 -2.71 18.63
N LYS A 62 -2.72 -3.11 18.73
CA LYS A 62 -2.20 -4.42 18.31
C LYS A 62 -2.75 -4.83 16.95
N THR A 63 -2.53 -3.98 15.95
CA THR A 63 -3.07 -4.19 14.60
C THR A 63 -1.94 -4.12 13.58
N ILE A 64 -1.85 -5.13 12.74
CA ILE A 64 -1.10 -5.08 11.48
C ILE A 64 -2.11 -4.71 10.39
N SER A 65 -1.81 -3.72 9.55
CA SER A 65 -2.65 -3.38 8.40
C SER A 65 -1.86 -3.41 7.09
N LEU A 66 -2.53 -3.85 6.02
CA LEU A 66 -2.02 -3.77 4.65
C LEU A 66 -2.85 -2.76 3.85
N SER A 67 -2.23 -2.05 2.93
CA SER A 67 -2.99 -1.28 1.95
C SER A 67 -3.80 -2.21 1.06
N ARG A 68 -5.11 -1.98 0.99
CA ARG A 68 -6.00 -2.69 0.06
C ARG A 68 -5.58 -2.50 -1.39
N HIS A 69 -5.02 -1.35 -1.73
CA HIS A 69 -4.53 -1.08 -3.08
C HIS A 69 -3.26 -1.90 -3.35
N TYR A 70 -2.33 -1.93 -2.41
CA TYR A 70 -1.12 -2.74 -2.52
C TYR A 70 -1.45 -4.23 -2.65
N ALA A 71 -2.35 -4.76 -1.81
CA ALA A 71 -2.72 -6.17 -1.81
C ALA A 71 -3.40 -6.64 -3.11
N ARG A 72 -3.96 -5.72 -3.91
CA ARG A 72 -4.55 -6.05 -5.22
C ARG A 72 -3.49 -6.16 -6.31
N GLU A 73 -2.48 -5.31 -6.27
CA GLU A 73 -1.49 -5.17 -7.35
C GLU A 73 -0.22 -6.00 -7.11
N ALA A 74 0.22 -6.13 -5.85
CA ALA A 74 1.46 -6.81 -5.51
C ALA A 74 1.38 -8.32 -5.74
N THR A 75 2.54 -8.94 -5.98
CA THR A 75 2.68 -10.40 -6.03
C THR A 75 2.51 -10.99 -4.62
N PHE A 76 2.12 -12.26 -4.52
CA PHE A 76 1.99 -12.93 -3.23
C PHE A 76 3.29 -12.97 -2.44
N GLU A 77 4.45 -13.07 -3.12
CA GLU A 77 5.76 -13.03 -2.48
C GLU A 77 6.02 -11.67 -1.79
N HIS A 78 5.75 -10.57 -2.51
CA HIS A 78 5.86 -9.22 -1.94
C HIS A 78 4.87 -8.98 -0.79
N ILE A 79 3.66 -9.52 -0.89
CA ILE A 79 2.66 -9.44 0.18
C ILE A 79 3.13 -10.23 1.41
N LYS A 80 3.62 -11.46 1.22
CA LYS A 80 4.18 -12.28 2.30
C LYS A 80 5.34 -11.56 2.98
N ASP A 81 6.28 -11.01 2.21
CA ASP A 81 7.42 -10.26 2.73
C ASP A 81 6.99 -9.04 3.55
N THR A 82 5.97 -8.31 3.07
CA THR A 82 5.39 -7.16 3.79
C THR A 82 4.71 -7.60 5.09
N ILE A 83 3.96 -8.70 5.11
CA ILE A 83 3.33 -9.19 6.35
C ILE A 83 4.42 -9.56 7.36
N LEU A 84 5.44 -10.31 6.93
CA LEU A 84 6.56 -10.69 7.79
C LEU A 84 7.33 -9.45 8.29
N HIS A 85 7.47 -8.41 7.47
CA HIS A 85 8.05 -7.13 7.89
C HIS A 85 7.31 -6.54 9.10
N GLU A 86 5.98 -6.48 9.04
CA GLU A 86 5.16 -5.92 10.13
C GLU A 86 5.10 -6.85 11.35
N ILE A 87 5.08 -8.17 11.14
CA ILE A 87 5.21 -9.17 12.22
C ILE A 87 6.56 -9.00 12.94
N ALA A 88 7.66 -8.80 12.21
CA ALA A 88 8.96 -8.56 12.82
C ALA A 88 8.93 -7.34 13.75
N HIS A 89 8.27 -6.25 13.36
CA HIS A 89 8.05 -5.09 14.26
C HIS A 89 7.25 -5.48 15.50
N ALA A 90 6.14 -6.21 15.33
CA ALA A 90 5.31 -6.65 16.44
C ALA A 90 6.09 -7.50 17.46
N LEU A 91 7.00 -8.36 16.98
CA LEU A 91 7.82 -9.24 17.81
C LEU A 91 8.95 -8.53 18.56
N VAL A 92 9.61 -7.54 17.95
CA VAL A 92 10.75 -6.85 18.60
C VAL A 92 10.32 -5.64 19.44
N GLY A 93 9.13 -5.11 19.22
CA GLY A 93 8.61 -3.97 19.98
C GLY A 93 8.97 -2.59 19.41
N PRO A 94 8.32 -1.51 19.90
CA PRO A 94 8.35 -0.18 19.29
C PRO A 94 9.68 0.56 19.42
N SER A 95 10.56 0.15 20.35
CA SER A 95 11.91 0.71 20.51
C SER A 95 12.86 0.30 19.37
N HIS A 96 12.47 -0.68 18.57
CA HIS A 96 13.26 -1.21 17.48
C HIS A 96 12.58 -0.89 16.14
N GLY A 97 12.93 0.27 15.57
CA GLY A 97 12.74 0.50 14.13
C GLY A 97 13.58 -0.48 13.31
N HIS A 98 14.02 -0.13 12.10
CA HIS A 98 14.80 -1.04 11.24
C HIS A 98 16.27 -1.28 11.68
N ASN A 99 16.56 -1.30 12.98
CA ASN A 99 17.89 -1.48 13.56
C ASN A 99 18.37 -2.95 13.46
N ALA A 100 19.52 -3.27 14.06
CA ALA A 100 20.12 -4.60 13.99
C ALA A 100 19.26 -5.70 14.62
N VAL A 101 18.50 -5.39 15.69
CA VAL A 101 17.60 -6.33 16.36
C VAL A 101 16.44 -6.68 15.43
N TRP A 102 15.76 -5.66 14.89
CA TRP A 102 14.70 -5.87 13.91
C TRP A 102 15.18 -6.63 12.67
N ARG A 103 16.32 -6.22 12.08
CA ARG A 103 16.86 -6.87 10.86
C ARG A 103 17.18 -8.35 11.09
N ARG A 104 17.67 -8.70 12.28
CA ARG A 104 17.92 -10.10 12.66
C ARG A 104 16.61 -10.87 12.72
N LYS A 105 15.62 -10.36 13.46
CA LYS A 105 14.31 -11.02 13.60
C LYS A 105 13.58 -11.13 12.26
N ALA A 106 13.60 -10.08 11.43
CA ALA A 106 13.01 -10.08 10.10
C ALA A 106 13.59 -11.22 9.24
N ARG A 107 14.92 -11.34 9.15
CA ARG A 107 15.54 -12.43 8.39
C ARG A 107 15.29 -13.81 8.98
N GLU A 108 15.28 -13.93 10.30
CA GLU A 108 14.98 -15.18 11.01
C GLU A 108 13.60 -15.73 10.64
N ILE A 109 12.60 -14.86 10.49
CA ILE A 109 11.23 -15.25 10.08
C ILE A 109 11.02 -15.26 8.56
N GLY A 110 12.09 -15.14 7.77
CA GLY A 110 12.03 -15.22 6.31
C GLY A 110 11.63 -13.92 5.58
N CYS A 111 11.66 -12.76 6.25
CA CYS A 111 11.57 -11.46 5.59
C CYS A 111 12.92 -11.05 4.98
N SER A 112 12.88 -10.41 3.82
CA SER A 112 14.02 -9.80 3.13
C SER A 112 14.77 -8.76 3.96
N ALA A 113 14.10 -8.20 4.98
CA ALA A 113 14.53 -7.04 5.75
C ALA A 113 14.77 -5.77 4.92
N MET A 114 14.21 -5.71 3.70
CA MET A 114 14.17 -4.48 2.92
C MET A 114 13.17 -3.50 3.52
N ARG A 115 13.58 -2.23 3.65
CA ARG A 115 12.74 -1.18 4.25
C ARG A 115 11.71 -0.61 3.28
N CYS A 116 12.07 -0.51 2.01
CA CYS A 116 11.25 0.16 1.00
C CYS A 116 10.89 -0.83 -0.12
N HIS A 117 9.63 -0.82 -0.54
CA HIS A 117 9.23 -1.37 -1.83
C HIS A 117 9.35 -0.28 -2.91
N ASN A 118 9.56 -0.68 -4.16
CA ASN A 118 9.56 0.19 -5.33
C ASN A 118 8.22 0.16 -6.11
N LEU A 119 7.25 -0.66 -5.64
CA LEU A 119 5.95 -0.79 -6.31
C LEU A 119 5.11 0.48 -6.20
N THR A 120 4.68 1.00 -7.34
CA THR A 120 3.63 2.03 -7.43
C THR A 120 2.31 1.34 -7.72
N PHE A 121 1.36 1.40 -6.77
CA PHE A 121 0.10 0.65 -6.82
C PHE A 121 -1.15 1.56 -6.76
N THR A 122 -0.97 2.88 -6.77
CA THR A 122 -2.04 3.84 -7.00
C THR A 122 -1.56 4.97 -7.90
N LYS A 123 -2.49 5.66 -8.55
CA LYS A 123 -2.21 6.90 -9.30
C LYS A 123 -2.42 8.11 -8.39
N ALA A 124 -1.53 9.09 -8.50
CA ALA A 124 -1.71 10.38 -7.84
C ALA A 124 -2.89 11.13 -8.46
N ARG A 125 -3.71 11.78 -7.64
CA ARG A 125 -4.89 12.52 -8.12
C ARG A 125 -4.56 13.95 -8.56
N TRP A 126 -3.40 14.45 -8.17
CA TRP A 126 -3.02 15.85 -8.37
C TRP A 126 -1.61 15.95 -8.92
N ILE A 127 -1.38 16.97 -9.75
CA ILE A 127 -0.06 17.45 -10.12
C ILE A 127 0.10 18.81 -9.44
N MET A 128 1.08 18.91 -8.55
CA MET A 128 1.51 20.15 -7.94
C MET A 128 2.50 20.82 -8.90
N THR A 129 2.16 22.01 -9.37
CA THR A 129 2.92 22.71 -10.42
C THR A 129 3.22 24.14 -10.02
N CYS A 130 4.34 24.67 -10.52
CA CYS A 130 4.59 26.10 -10.52
C CYS A 130 3.94 26.71 -11.76
N PRO A 131 3.11 27.76 -11.66
CA PRO A 131 2.50 28.41 -12.82
C PRO A 131 3.55 29.01 -13.78
N ASN A 132 4.73 29.38 -13.27
CA ASN A 132 5.85 29.86 -14.09
C ASN A 132 6.72 28.73 -14.68
N GLY A 133 6.29 27.47 -14.59
CA GLY A 133 6.96 26.34 -15.22
C GLY A 133 8.20 25.79 -14.51
N CYS A 134 8.50 26.23 -13.27
CA CYS A 134 9.71 25.79 -12.57
C CYS A 134 9.72 24.30 -12.20
N PHE A 135 8.54 23.68 -11.99
CA PHE A 135 8.41 22.25 -11.69
C PHE A 135 6.96 21.78 -11.89
N ALA A 136 6.79 20.47 -12.06
CA ALA A 136 5.53 19.74 -11.93
C ALA A 136 5.78 18.38 -11.27
N VAL A 137 5.01 18.04 -10.22
CA VAL A 137 5.21 16.81 -9.44
C VAL A 137 3.90 16.21 -8.97
N GLU A 138 3.79 14.88 -9.06
CA GLU A 138 2.60 14.15 -8.61
C GLU A 138 2.39 14.20 -7.10
N ARG A 139 1.12 14.33 -6.68
CA ARG A 139 0.71 14.40 -5.27
C ARG A 139 -0.62 13.69 -5.03
N TYR A 140 -0.69 13.03 -3.87
CA TYR A 140 -1.91 12.35 -3.40
C TYR A 140 -2.85 13.25 -2.59
N ARG A 141 -2.35 14.38 -2.09
CA ARG A 141 -3.10 15.36 -1.28
C ARG A 141 -2.70 16.78 -1.68
N ARG A 142 -3.67 17.70 -1.65
CA ARG A 142 -3.45 19.14 -1.80
C ARG A 142 -3.05 19.76 -0.47
N LYS A 143 -2.15 20.75 -0.51
CA LYS A 143 -1.80 21.60 0.63
C LYS A 143 -1.83 23.05 0.17
N SER A 144 -2.46 23.93 0.95
CA SER A 144 -2.51 25.37 0.68
C SER A 144 -1.24 26.08 1.17
N GLY A 145 -1.03 27.31 0.68
CA GLY A 145 0.04 28.20 1.16
C GLY A 145 1.45 27.74 0.79
N LEU A 146 1.58 26.92 -0.26
CA LEU A 146 2.88 26.51 -0.77
C LEU A 146 3.37 27.52 -1.82
N ILE A 147 4.64 27.91 -1.71
CA ILE A 147 5.32 28.80 -2.66
C ILE A 147 6.44 28.06 -3.38
N CYS A 148 6.68 28.43 -4.65
CA CYS A 148 7.79 27.91 -5.42
C CYS A 148 9.12 28.38 -4.81
N SER A 149 10.05 27.46 -4.54
CA SER A 149 11.36 27.81 -4.01
C SER A 149 12.18 28.68 -4.98
N SER A 150 12.00 28.47 -6.28
CA SER A 150 12.74 29.15 -7.35
C SER A 150 12.19 30.54 -7.67
N CYS A 151 10.90 30.67 -7.98
CA CYS A 151 10.32 31.94 -8.44
C CYS A 151 9.41 32.65 -7.41
N LYS A 152 9.25 32.07 -6.21
CA LYS A 152 8.42 32.59 -5.11
C LYS A 152 6.92 32.76 -5.39
N ASN A 153 6.43 32.35 -6.56
CA ASN A 153 5.01 32.37 -6.88
C ASN A 153 4.25 31.25 -6.12
N ASN A 154 2.94 31.43 -5.93
CA ASN A 154 2.07 30.42 -5.35
C ASN A 154 2.03 29.17 -6.25
N VAL A 155 2.10 27.99 -5.64
CA VAL A 155 1.98 26.73 -6.38
C VAL A 155 0.52 26.40 -6.63
N GLU A 156 0.26 25.72 -7.74
CA GLU A 156 -1.07 25.27 -8.14
C GLU A 156 -1.17 23.75 -8.04
N PHE A 157 -2.39 23.25 -7.79
CA PHE A 157 -2.69 21.82 -7.85
C PHE A 157 -3.71 21.59 -8.96
N VAL A 158 -3.27 21.02 -10.07
CA VAL A 158 -4.15 20.61 -11.17
C VAL A 158 -4.50 19.12 -11.02
N PRO A 159 -5.70 18.67 -11.41
CA PRO A 159 -6.00 17.24 -11.47
C PRO A 159 -4.99 16.53 -12.37
N ALA A 160 -4.45 15.39 -11.91
CA ALA A 160 -3.74 14.49 -12.81
C ALA A 160 -4.80 13.96 -13.79
N ARG A 161 -4.71 14.29 -15.08
CA ARG A 161 -5.71 13.87 -16.05
C ARG A 161 -5.77 12.34 -16.07
N ASP A 162 -6.97 11.78 -16.00
CA ASP A 162 -7.17 10.36 -16.26
C ASP A 162 -6.83 10.13 -17.74
N ASN A 163 -5.68 9.53 -18.04
CA ASN A 163 -5.52 8.87 -19.33
C ASN A 163 -6.51 7.69 -19.31
N ALA A 164 -7.66 7.94 -19.93
CA ALA A 164 -8.69 6.96 -20.27
C ALA A 164 -8.10 5.78 -21.03
#